data_AF-A0AAD2U7S6-F1
#
_entry.id   AF-A0AAD2U7S6-F1
#
_cell.length_a   1.000
_cell.length_b   1.000
_cell.length_c   1.000
_cell.angle_alpha   90.00
_cell.angle_beta   90.00
_cell.angle_gamma   90.00
#
_symmetry.space_group_name_H-M   'P 1'
#
loop_
_entity.id
_entity.type
_entity.pdbx_description
1 polymer ?
#
loop_
_entity_poly.entity_id
_entity_poly.type
_entity_poly.pdbx_seq_one_letter_code
_entity_poly.pdbx_strand_id
1 'polypeptide(L)'
;MLKTALISLLIVYSVSITVLFFMMREELHKHIQSKADEKTKTKYDWSKIPDDVNWVATNENGFAWGYEGKPLSGWLHTGFWYLGGNKGLIYWPDENPYKGEWQESLEKRPEVKGASHE
;
A
#
# COMPACT_ATOMS: atom_id res chain seq x y z
N MET A 1 30.40 -35.18 -38.03
CA MET A 1 30.84 -33.83 -37.63
C MET A 1 29.70 -32.81 -37.64
N LEU A 2 28.95 -32.63 -38.73
CA LEU A 2 27.83 -31.65 -38.79
C LEU A 2 26.70 -31.91 -37.77
N LYS A 3 26.26 -33.17 -37.59
CA LYS A 3 25.21 -33.53 -36.60
C LYS A 3 25.62 -33.20 -35.16
N THR A 4 26.86 -33.48 -34.78
CA THR A 4 27.39 -33.20 -33.44
C THR A 4 27.46 -31.70 -33.17
N ALA A 5 27.89 -30.91 -34.17
CA ALA A 5 27.89 -29.45 -34.08
C ALA A 5 26.47 -28.87 -33.92
N LEU A 6 25.49 -29.43 -34.63
CA LEU A 6 24.08 -29.02 -34.53
C LEU A 6 23.49 -29.32 -33.14
N ILE A 7 23.79 -30.48 -32.57
CA ILE A 7 23.36 -30.86 -31.21
C ILE A 7 23.99 -29.93 -30.18
N SER A 8 25.29 -29.64 -30.28
CA SER A 8 25.96 -28.70 -29.38
C SER A 8 25.35 -27.30 -29.46
N LEU A 9 25.02 -26.82 -30.66
CA LEU A 9 24.36 -25.53 -30.86
C LEU A 9 22.98 -25.48 -30.20
N LEU A 10 22.20 -26.55 -30.34
CA LEU A 10 20.87 -26.66 -29.72
C LEU A 10 20.95 -26.67 -28.19
N ILE A 11 21.94 -27.34 -27.61
CA ILE A 11 22.18 -27.35 -26.15
C ILE A 11 22.54 -25.95 -25.67
N VAL A 12 23.48 -25.26 -26.33
CA VAL A 12 23.87 -23.89 -25.96
C VAL A 12 22.68 -22.93 -26.06
N TYR A 13 21.88 -23.04 -27.11
CA TYR A 13 20.69 -22.21 -27.30
C TYR A 13 19.64 -22.48 -26.21
N SER A 14 19.38 -23.76 -25.90
CA SER A 14 18.46 -24.16 -24.83
C SER A 14 18.90 -23.60 -23.47
N VAL A 15 20.17 -23.76 -23.11
CA VAL A 15 20.71 -23.21 -21.86
C VAL A 15 20.57 -21.68 -21.84
N SER A 16 20.91 -21.01 -22.94
CA SER A 16 20.80 -19.55 -23.07
C SER A 16 19.36 -19.06 -22.84
N ILE A 17 18.36 -19.74 -23.42
CA ILE A 17 16.95 -19.43 -23.20
C ILE A 17 16.56 -19.62 -21.73
N THR A 18 17.01 -20.71 -21.10
CA THR A 18 16.65 -20.96 -19.69
C THR A 18 17.21 -19.89 -18.75
N VAL A 19 18.42 -19.40 -18.99
CA VAL A 19 19.01 -18.30 -18.21
C VAL A 19 18.22 -17.01 -18.43
N LEU A 20 17.88 -16.68 -19.68
CA LEU A 20 17.07 -15.49 -19.98
C LEU A 20 15.69 -15.56 -19.32
N PHE A 21 15.03 -16.72 -19.37
CA PHE A 21 13.75 -16.93 -18.73
C PHE A 21 13.83 -16.78 -17.20
N PHE A 22 14.90 -17.31 -16.58
CA PHE A 22 15.14 -17.14 -15.15
C PHE A 22 15.30 -15.66 -14.76
N MET A 23 16.10 -14.90 -15.52
CA MET A 23 16.29 -13.46 -15.28
C MET A 23 14.98 -12.68 -15.45
N MET A 24 14.20 -12.95 -16.50
CA MET A 24 12.91 -12.29 -16.70
C MET A 24 11.90 -12.61 -15.58
N ARG A 25 11.91 -13.85 -15.07
CA ARG A 25 11.05 -14.26 -13.95
C ARG A 25 11.41 -13.52 -12.67
N GLU A 26 12.69 -13.33 -12.38
CA GLU A 26 13.16 -12.61 -11.19
C GLU A 26 12.73 -11.14 -11.21
N GLU A 27 12.95 -10.46 -12.34
CA GLU A 27 12.52 -9.06 -12.52
C GLU A 27 11.00 -8.89 -12.47
N LEU A 28 10.24 -9.84 -13.04
CA LEU A 28 8.79 -9.85 -12.94
C LEU A 28 8.34 -10.01 -11.48
N HIS A 29 8.97 -10.90 -10.71
CA HIS A 29 8.66 -11.06 -9.28
C HIS A 29 8.97 -9.81 -8.48
N LYS A 30 10.12 -9.16 -8.73
CA LYS A 30 10.44 -7.87 -8.09
C LYS A 30 9.38 -6.81 -8.40
N HIS A 31 8.92 -6.72 -9.65
CA HIS A 31 7.89 -5.77 -10.06
C HIS A 31 6.50 -6.08 -9.44
N ILE A 32 6.13 -7.37 -9.37
CA ILE A 32 4.89 -7.80 -8.72
C ILE A 32 4.95 -7.48 -7.23
N GLN A 33 6.07 -7.79 -6.57
CA GLN A 33 6.26 -7.51 -5.16
C GLN A 33 6.23 -6.00 -4.89
N SER A 34 6.95 -5.19 -5.67
CA SER A 34 6.96 -3.73 -5.51
C SER A 34 5.56 -3.12 -5.69
N LYS A 35 4.78 -3.62 -6.65
CA LYS A 35 3.37 -3.20 -6.83
C LYS A 35 2.46 -3.67 -5.70
N ALA A 36 2.71 -4.85 -5.14
CA ALA A 36 1.97 -5.33 -3.97
C ALA A 36 2.28 -4.45 -2.75
N ASP A 37 3.55 -4.12 -2.52
CA ASP A 37 4.01 -3.27 -1.42
C ASP A 37 3.50 -1.82 -1.55
N GLU A 38 3.48 -1.27 -2.78
CA GLU A 38 2.87 0.03 -3.10
C GLU A 38 1.37 0.05 -2.76
N LYS A 39 0.66 -1.05 -3.04
CA LYS A 39 -0.77 -1.19 -2.76
C LYS A 39 -1.09 -1.31 -1.26
N THR A 40 -0.13 -1.70 -0.42
CA THR A 40 -0.35 -1.96 1.01
C THR A 40 0.22 -0.89 1.94
N LYS A 41 0.86 0.17 1.43
CA LYS A 41 1.39 1.22 2.31
C LYS A 41 0.27 2.12 2.82
N THR A 42 -0.28 1.78 3.98
CA THR A 42 -1.22 2.62 4.71
C THR A 42 -0.51 3.83 5.30
N LYS A 43 -1.23 4.96 5.41
CA LYS A 43 -0.76 6.19 6.05
C LYS A 43 -0.70 6.05 7.57
N TYR A 44 -1.55 5.19 8.12
CA TYR A 44 -1.63 4.93 9.56
C TYR A 44 -1.47 3.44 9.87
N ASP A 45 -1.01 3.15 11.09
CA ASP A 45 -0.96 1.78 11.62
C ASP A 45 -2.34 1.38 12.15
N TRP A 46 -3.14 0.76 11.28
CA TRP A 46 -4.51 0.32 11.58
C TRP A 46 -4.58 -0.76 12.66
N SER A 47 -3.47 -1.42 13.02
CA SER A 47 -3.42 -2.41 14.11
C SER A 47 -3.55 -1.77 15.50
N LYS A 48 -3.25 -0.47 15.62
CA LYS A 48 -3.36 0.31 16.87
C LYS A 48 -4.64 1.13 16.96
N ILE A 49 -5.44 1.15 15.90
CA ILE A 49 -6.62 1.99 15.77
C ILE A 49 -7.86 1.16 16.12
N PRO A 50 -8.69 1.59 17.09
CA PRO A 50 -9.91 0.88 17.49
C PRO A 50 -10.81 0.46 16.32
N ASP A 51 -11.39 -0.74 16.39
CA ASP A 51 -12.11 -1.37 15.28
C ASP A 51 -13.38 -0.62 14.82
N ASP A 52 -13.95 0.22 15.68
CA ASP A 52 -15.09 1.10 15.40
C ASP A 52 -14.72 2.31 14.52
N VAL A 53 -13.43 2.63 14.41
CA VAL A 53 -12.92 3.69 13.54
C VAL A 53 -12.75 3.17 12.11
N ASN A 54 -13.47 3.78 11.17
CA ASN A 54 -13.42 3.43 9.74
C ASN A 54 -12.58 4.38 8.90
N TRP A 55 -12.31 5.58 9.39
CA TRP A 55 -11.56 6.62 8.69
C TRP A 55 -10.60 7.32 9.64
N VAL A 56 -9.40 7.64 9.17
CA VAL A 56 -8.44 8.44 9.92
C VAL A 56 -7.97 9.60 9.06
N ALA A 57 -7.87 10.77 9.67
CA ALA A 57 -7.40 11.97 9.01
C ALA A 57 -6.56 12.84 9.94
N THR A 58 -5.49 13.40 9.39
CA THR A 58 -4.61 14.35 10.05
C THR A 58 -5.11 15.77 9.81
N ASN A 59 -5.08 16.59 10.86
CA ASN A 59 -5.41 18.00 10.78
C ASN A 59 -4.15 18.85 10.50
N GLU A 60 -4.32 20.16 10.29
CA GLU A 60 -3.21 21.07 9.95
C GLU A 60 -2.12 21.15 11.03
N ASN A 61 -2.50 20.89 12.28
CA ASN A 61 -1.58 20.87 13.42
C ASN A 61 -0.89 19.51 13.62
N GLY A 62 -1.11 18.54 12.72
CA GLY A 62 -0.47 17.22 12.77
C GLY A 62 -1.17 16.19 13.67
N PHE A 63 -2.30 16.50 14.29
CA PHE A 63 -3.07 15.53 15.07
C PHE A 63 -3.85 14.59 14.14
N ALA A 64 -3.80 13.28 14.41
CA ALA A 64 -4.62 12.31 13.69
C ALA A 64 -5.90 11.99 14.48
N TRP A 65 -7.04 12.09 13.80
CA TRP A 65 -8.36 11.81 14.35
C TRP A 65 -8.99 10.62 13.64
N GLY A 66 -9.62 9.74 14.41
CA GLY A 66 -10.41 8.61 13.95
C GLY A 66 -11.89 8.98 13.87
N TYR A 67 -12.57 8.47 12.85
CA TYR A 67 -13.97 8.73 12.54
C TYR A 67 -14.71 7.43 12.19
N GLU A 68 -15.95 7.29 12.65
CA GLU A 68 -16.85 6.19 12.28
C GLU A 68 -17.35 6.32 10.84
N GLY A 69 -17.68 7.54 10.40
CA GLY A 69 -18.13 7.89 9.06
C GLY A 69 -17.05 8.63 8.27
N LYS A 70 -17.20 8.70 6.95
CA LYS A 70 -16.26 9.43 6.09
C LYS A 70 -16.34 10.93 6.41
N PRO A 71 -15.29 11.55 6.95
CA PRO A 71 -15.31 12.97 7.21
C PRO A 71 -15.12 13.76 5.91
N LEU A 72 -15.48 15.03 5.93
CA LEU A 72 -15.32 15.98 4.84
C LEU A 72 -14.29 17.04 5.23
N SER A 73 -13.39 17.37 4.30
CA SER A 73 -12.57 18.57 4.40
C SER A 73 -13.47 19.78 4.18
N GLY A 74 -13.62 20.64 5.17
CA GLY A 74 -14.50 21.80 5.07
C GLY A 74 -14.02 22.79 3.99
N TRP A 75 -14.95 23.38 3.25
CA TRP A 75 -14.70 24.46 2.27
C TRP A 75 -14.03 25.70 2.88
N LEU A 76 -14.16 25.87 4.21
CA LEU A 76 -13.58 26.99 4.95
C LEU A 76 -12.07 26.85 5.24
N HIS A 77 -11.41 25.76 4.82
CA HIS A 77 -9.97 25.52 5.03
C HIS A 77 -9.51 25.73 6.48
N THR A 78 -10.37 25.43 7.45
CA THR A 78 -10.13 25.71 8.87
C THR A 78 -9.13 24.75 9.52
N GLY A 79 -8.40 23.96 8.74
CA GLY A 79 -7.36 23.06 9.22
C GLY A 79 -7.87 21.74 9.83
N PHE A 80 -9.14 21.37 9.67
CA PHE A 80 -9.73 20.14 10.24
C PHE A 80 -10.70 19.42 9.29
N TRP A 81 -11.01 18.17 9.65
CA TRP A 81 -11.99 17.29 9.01
C TRP A 81 -13.28 17.19 9.83
N TYR A 82 -14.44 17.26 9.18
CA TYR A 82 -15.77 17.40 9.81
C TYR A 82 -16.73 16.26 9.44
N LEU A 83 -17.85 16.15 10.18
CA LEU A 83 -19.00 15.30 9.82
C LEU A 83 -18.73 13.80 9.70
N GLY A 84 -17.65 13.29 10.31
CA GLY A 84 -17.32 11.85 10.34
C GLY A 84 -17.96 11.06 11.48
N GLY A 85 -18.99 11.58 12.15
CA GLY A 85 -19.57 10.94 13.34
C GLY A 85 -18.71 11.15 14.60
N ASN A 86 -18.67 10.15 15.49
CA ASN A 86 -17.81 10.20 16.68
C ASN A 86 -16.35 10.36 16.27
N LYS A 87 -15.63 11.20 17.02
CA LYS A 87 -14.21 11.49 16.80
C LYS A 87 -13.39 11.06 18.01
N GLY A 88 -12.34 10.29 17.75
CA GLY A 88 -11.33 9.91 18.75
C GLY A 88 -9.96 10.43 18.34
N LEU A 89 -9.16 10.91 19.29
CA LEU A 89 -7.76 11.21 19.03
C LEU A 89 -6.99 9.89 18.87
N ILE A 90 -6.26 9.74 17.77
CA ILE A 90 -5.46 8.54 17.48
C ILE A 90 -3.98 8.79 17.73
N TYR A 91 -3.45 9.93 17.25
CA TYR A 91 -2.04 10.29 17.41
C TYR A 91 -1.89 11.75 17.78
N TRP A 92 -0.99 12.02 18.72
CA TRP A 92 -0.42 13.34 18.91
C TRP A 92 0.52 13.71 17.74
N PRO A 93 0.80 15.00 17.49
CA PRO A 93 1.58 15.44 16.32
C PRO A 93 2.99 14.82 16.22
N ASP A 94 3.63 14.60 17.36
CA ASP A 94 4.94 13.95 17.48
C ASP A 94 4.86 12.45 17.16
N GLU A 95 3.77 11.78 17.54
CA GLU A 95 3.54 10.34 17.30
C GLU A 95 2.98 10.02 15.91
N ASN A 96 2.33 10.98 15.25
CA ASN A 96 1.61 10.74 14.01
C ASN A 96 2.56 10.27 12.89
N PRO A 97 2.39 9.05 12.33
CA PRO A 97 3.26 8.55 11.27
C PRO A 97 3.10 9.29 9.94
N TYR A 98 1.95 9.94 9.70
CA TYR A 98 1.70 10.71 8.50
C TYR A 98 2.30 12.12 8.61
N LYS A 99 3.25 12.45 7.73
CA LYS A 99 3.96 13.75 7.70
C LYS A 99 3.75 14.54 6.40
N GLY A 100 2.77 14.17 5.58
CA GLY A 100 2.43 14.86 4.34
C GLY A 100 1.42 16.00 4.53
N GLU A 101 0.91 16.53 3.42
CA GLU A 101 -0.14 17.55 3.41
C GLU A 101 -1.42 17.02 4.07
N TRP A 102 -1.90 17.71 5.11
CA TRP A 102 -3.00 17.21 5.93
C TRP A 102 -4.30 16.99 5.13
N GLN A 103 -4.50 17.71 4.03
CA GLN A 103 -5.64 17.58 3.11
C GLN A 103 -5.63 16.24 2.36
N GLU A 104 -4.45 15.66 2.17
CA GLU A 104 -4.27 14.35 1.54
C GLU A 104 -4.23 13.21 2.56
N SER A 105 -4.33 13.52 3.85
CA SER A 105 -4.12 12.56 4.93
C SER A 105 -5.28 11.57 5.14
N LEU A 106 -6.46 11.83 4.57
CA LEU A 106 -7.63 10.99 4.77
C LEU A 106 -7.36 9.57 4.25
N GLU A 107 -7.65 8.59 5.09
CA GLU A 107 -7.54 7.17 4.77
C GLU A 107 -8.74 6.39 5.32
N LYS A 108 -9.29 5.49 4.50
CA LYS A 108 -10.28 4.50 4.93
C LYS A 108 -9.55 3.29 5.49
N ARG A 109 -10.10 2.67 6.53
CA ARG A 109 -9.65 1.36 7.01
C ARG A 109 -9.59 0.38 5.83
N PRO A 110 -8.46 -0.29 5.60
CA PRO A 110 -8.36 -1.32 4.57
C PRO A 110 -9.38 -2.42 4.83
N GLU A 111 -10.18 -2.73 3.82
CA GLU A 111 -11.00 -3.95 3.85
C GLU A 111 -10.04 -5.14 3.77
N VAL A 112 -10.03 -5.97 4.80
CA VAL A 112 -9.24 -7.21 4.78
C VAL A 112 -9.78 -8.08 3.64
N LYS A 113 -9.12 -8.04 2.49
CA LYS A 113 -9.43 -8.94 1.38
C LYS A 113 -8.79 -10.30 1.69
N GLY A 114 -9.53 -11.17 2.38
CA GLY A 114 -9.20 -12.60 2.39
C GLY A 114 -9.64 -13.40 3.61
N ALA A 115 -10.89 -13.85 3.60
CA ALA A 115 -11.24 -15.21 4.01
C ALA A 115 -12.46 -15.70 3.19
N SER A 116 -12.42 -15.55 1.87
CA SER A 116 -13.30 -16.31 0.98
C SER A 116 -12.59 -17.63 0.63
N HIS A 117 -12.54 -18.52 1.62
CA HIS A 117 -12.40 -19.95 1.41
C HIS A 117 -13.70 -20.58 1.89
N GLU A 118 -14.71 -20.58 1.03
CA GLU A 118 -15.82 -21.54 1.04
C GLU A 118 -16.12 -21.93 -0.42
#